data_AF-A0A7S2F4L9-F1
#
_entry.id   AF-A0A7S2F4L9-F1
#
_cell.length_a   1.000
_cell.length_b   1.000
_cell.length_c   1.000
_cell.angle_alpha   90.00
_cell.angle_beta   90.00
_cell.angle_gamma   90.00
#
_symmetry.space_group_name_H-M   'P 1'
#
loop_
_entity.id
_entity.type
_entity.pdbx_description
1 polymer ?
#
loop_
_entity_poly.entity_id
_entity_poly.type
_entity_poly.pdbx_seq_one_letter_code
_entity_poly.pdbx_strand_id
1 'polypeptide(L)'
;LGRFLESHSVDPSMFGKNGAKTLQELSDELQTGESSLTCLRSGRLARIVDVVVLKLVLAGTSDILVVAKEVAVDGKGSSDEVLRGRLPGSKRRPDENQFNA
;
A
#
# COMPACT_ATOMS: atom_id res chain seq x y z
N LEU A 1 -2.13 -17.51 -6.70
CA LEU A 1 -1.79 -16.73 -5.49
C LEU A 1 -1.92 -17.55 -4.21
N GLY A 2 -3.10 -18.08 -3.84
CA GLY A 2 -3.29 -18.84 -2.59
C GLY A 2 -2.27 -19.97 -2.34
N ARG A 3 -2.14 -20.92 -3.28
CA ARG A 3 -1.13 -22.00 -3.18
C ARG A 3 0.32 -21.51 -3.03
N PHE A 4 0.65 -20.38 -3.67
CA PHE A 4 1.97 -19.77 -3.56
C PHE A 4 2.20 -19.17 -2.18
N LEU A 5 1.18 -18.57 -1.57
CA LEU A 5 1.26 -18.08 -0.20
C LEU A 5 1.41 -19.25 0.79
N GLU A 6 0.64 -20.32 0.63
CA GLU A 6 0.72 -21.54 1.46
C GLU A 6 2.12 -22.18 1.39
N SER A 7 2.71 -22.28 0.19
CA SER A 7 4.06 -22.82 0.02
C SER A 7 5.15 -21.98 0.68
N HIS A 8 4.83 -20.73 1.07
CA HIS A 8 5.70 -19.84 1.81
C HIS A 8 5.19 -19.58 3.25
N SER A 9 4.40 -20.52 3.79
CA SER A 9 3.88 -20.48 5.17
C SER A 9 3.01 -19.26 5.49
N VAL A 10 2.30 -18.73 4.49
CA VAL A 10 1.31 -17.67 4.64
C VAL A 10 -0.09 -18.27 4.47
N ASP A 11 -0.92 -18.21 5.50
CA ASP A 11 -2.31 -18.70 5.46
C ASP A 11 -3.21 -17.73 4.65
N PRO A 12 -3.71 -18.14 3.47
CA PRO A 12 -4.57 -17.29 2.65
C PRO A 12 -5.94 -17.04 3.29
N SER A 13 -6.37 -17.88 4.24
CA SER A 13 -7.69 -17.76 4.89
C SER A 13 -7.82 -16.55 5.83
N MET A 14 -6.69 -15.90 6.15
CA MET A 14 -6.65 -14.72 7.00
C MET A 14 -6.92 -13.41 6.25
N PHE A 15 -6.88 -13.44 4.91
CA PHE A 15 -7.20 -12.27 4.08
C PHE A 15 -8.71 -11.96 4.12
N GLY A 16 -9.06 -10.67 4.09
CA GLY A 16 -10.46 -10.20 4.17
C GLY A 16 -11.05 -10.21 5.59
N LYS A 17 -10.26 -10.53 6.63
CA LYS A 17 -10.68 -10.53 8.04
C LYS A 17 -10.03 -9.36 8.79
N ASN A 18 -10.71 -8.85 9.82
CA ASN A 18 -10.18 -7.81 10.73
C ASN A 18 -9.63 -6.56 10.01
N GLY A 19 -10.28 -6.13 8.92
CA GLY A 19 -9.84 -4.98 8.13
C GLY A 19 -8.62 -5.24 7.23
N ALA A 20 -8.15 -6.49 7.13
CA ALA A 20 -7.15 -6.89 6.14
C ALA A 20 -7.76 -6.96 4.74
N LYS A 21 -6.95 -6.65 3.73
CA LYS A 21 -7.32 -6.84 2.32
C LYS A 21 -7.68 -8.29 2.02
N THR A 22 -8.59 -8.48 1.11
CA THR A 22 -8.93 -9.76 0.50
C THR A 22 -7.80 -10.27 -0.39
N LEU A 23 -7.83 -11.57 -0.69
CA LEU A 23 -6.90 -12.17 -1.66
C LEU A 23 -7.07 -11.59 -3.07
N GLN A 24 -8.30 -11.21 -3.44
CA GLN A 24 -8.57 -10.59 -4.72
C GLN A 24 -7.91 -9.22 -4.80
N GLU A 25 -8.08 -8.38 -3.77
CA GLU A 25 -7.41 -7.07 -3.72
C GLU A 25 -5.88 -7.20 -3.75
N LEU A 26 -5.30 -8.18 -3.04
CA LEU A 26 -3.86 -8.45 -3.17
C LEU A 26 -3.50 -8.89 -4.60
N SER A 27 -4.30 -9.75 -5.23
CA SER A 27 -4.05 -10.19 -6.61
C SER A 27 -4.08 -9.01 -7.58
N ASP A 28 -5.05 -8.11 -7.43
CA ASP A 28 -5.18 -6.92 -8.26
C ASP A 28 -3.96 -6.02 -8.06
N GLU A 29 -3.51 -5.79 -6.82
CA GLU A 29 -2.30 -5.02 -6.52
C GLU A 29 -1.03 -5.61 -7.15
N LEU A 30 -0.93 -6.94 -7.25
CA LEU A 30 0.21 -7.59 -7.89
C LEU A 30 0.14 -7.47 -9.41
N GLN A 31 -1.06 -7.56 -9.99
CA GLN A 31 -1.27 -7.42 -11.44
C GLN A 31 -1.07 -5.98 -11.92
N THR A 32 -1.51 -5.00 -11.13
CA THR A 32 -1.34 -3.58 -11.40
C THR A 32 0.02 -3.04 -10.95
N GLY A 33 0.92 -3.91 -10.46
CA GLY A 33 2.26 -3.60 -9.94
C GLY A 33 2.30 -2.58 -8.80
N GLU A 34 1.17 -2.33 -8.14
CA GLU A 34 1.11 -1.57 -6.89
C GLU A 34 1.90 -2.25 -5.76
N SER A 35 2.15 -3.55 -5.86
CA SER A 35 3.12 -4.23 -5.01
C SER A 35 3.74 -5.43 -5.72
N SER A 36 4.81 -5.96 -5.14
CA SER A 36 5.42 -7.23 -5.57
C SER A 36 5.65 -8.16 -4.38
N LEU A 37 5.77 -9.46 -4.63
CA LEU A 37 6.17 -10.44 -3.63
C LEU A 37 7.61 -10.88 -3.91
N THR A 38 8.44 -10.84 -2.88
CA THR A 38 9.85 -11.25 -2.94
C THR A 38 10.18 -12.16 -1.78
N CYS A 39 10.90 -13.24 -2.06
CA CYS A 39 11.49 -14.08 -1.02
C CYS A 39 12.78 -13.42 -0.55
N LEU A 40 12.81 -13.03 0.73
CA LEU A 40 14.01 -12.51 1.35
C LEU A 40 15.05 -13.63 1.51
N ARG A 41 16.32 -13.26 1.71
CA ARG A 41 17.40 -14.23 1.98
C ARG A 41 17.14 -15.12 3.20
N SER A 42 16.27 -14.68 4.10
CA SER A 42 15.82 -15.44 5.28
C SER A 42 14.76 -16.50 4.97
N GLY A 43 14.31 -16.63 3.72
CA GLY A 43 13.23 -17.54 3.32
C GLY A 43 11.82 -17.00 3.59
N ARG A 44 11.71 -15.81 4.21
CA ARG A 44 10.40 -15.16 4.43
C ARG A 44 9.91 -14.48 3.17
N LEU A 45 8.61 -14.62 2.90
CA LEU A 45 7.93 -13.86 1.86
C LEU A 45 7.68 -12.43 2.34
N ALA A 46 8.12 -11.45 1.56
CA ALA A 46 7.89 -10.03 1.79
C ALA A 46 7.04 -9.44 0.67
N ARG A 47 6.08 -8.60 1.04
CA ARG A 47 5.37 -7.73 0.11
C ARG A 47 6.11 -6.40 0.04
N ILE A 48 6.61 -6.06 -1.14
CA ILE A 48 7.34 -4.81 -1.39
C ILE A 48 6.37 -3.82 -2.03
N VAL A 49 6.33 -2.60 -1.47
CA VAL A 49 5.52 -1.49 -1.97
C VAL A 49 6.44 -0.29 -2.13
N ASP A 50 6.62 0.15 -3.37
CA ASP A 50 7.36 1.38 -3.66
C ASP A 50 6.40 2.55 -3.62
N VAL A 51 6.77 3.59 -2.87
CA VAL A 51 5.96 4.79 -2.71
C VAL A 51 6.74 5.98 -3.22
N VAL A 52 6.11 6.77 -4.09
CA VAL A 52 6.59 8.10 -4.46
C VAL A 52 5.96 9.10 -3.51
N VAL A 53 6.79 9.83 -2.80
CA VAL A 53 6.37 10.79 -1.79
C VAL A 53 6.77 12.19 -2.23
N LEU A 54 5.83 13.12 -2.21
CA LEU A 54 6.08 14.52 -2.52
C LEU A 54 6.20 15.33 -1.23
N LYS A 55 7.36 15.96 -1.02
CA LYS A 55 7.59 16.88 0.10
C LYS A 55 7.47 18.32 -0.40
N LEU A 56 6.30 18.93 -0.18
CA LEU A 56 6.09 20.35 -0.46
C LEU A 56 6.39 21.16 0.80
N VAL A 57 7.24 22.18 0.67
CA VAL A 57 7.62 23.10 1.74
C VAL A 57 7.03 24.47 1.42
N LEU A 58 6.39 25.12 2.39
CA LEU A 58 5.93 26.49 2.23
C LEU A 58 7.14 27.43 2.17
N ALA A 59 7.23 28.24 1.10
CA ALA A 59 8.38 29.10 0.87
C ALA A 59 8.59 30.09 2.04
N GLY A 60 9.83 30.15 2.54
CA GLY A 60 10.20 31.02 3.64
C GLY A 60 9.86 30.49 5.05
N THR A 61 9.26 29.30 5.15
CA THR A 61 9.02 28.62 6.44
C THR A 61 9.62 27.20 6.44
N SER A 62 9.47 26.49 7.56
CA SER A 62 9.80 25.04 7.66
C SER A 62 8.57 24.15 7.57
N ASP A 63 7.42 24.72 7.23
CA ASP A 63 6.14 24.00 7.20
C ASP A 63 6.08 23.09 5.97
N ILE A 64 5.54 21.89 6.17
CA ILE A 64 5.39 20.88 5.11
C ILE A 64 3.93 20.50 4.90
N LEU A 65 3.55 20.28 3.64
CA LEU A 65 2.23 19.73 3.32
C LEU A 65 2.17 18.26 3.76
N VAL A 66 1.11 17.91 4.50
CA VAL A 66 0.82 16.53 4.94
C VAL A 66 -0.65 16.19 4.72
N VAL A 67 -0.93 14.90 4.52
CA VAL A 67 -2.27 14.33 4.66
C VAL A 67 -2.55 14.19 6.15
N ALA A 68 -3.25 15.17 6.73
CA ALA A 68 -3.58 15.19 8.15
C ALA A 68 -4.68 14.17 8.50
N LYS A 69 -5.74 14.12 7.69
CA LYS A 69 -6.92 13.29 7.89
C LYS A 69 -7.43 12.73 6.56
N GLU A 70 -8.12 11.60 6.62
CA GLU A 70 -8.83 10.98 5.50
C GLU A 70 -10.24 10.62 5.96
N VAL A 71 -11.24 10.92 5.15
CA VAL A 71 -12.64 10.61 5.45
C VAL A 71 -13.01 9.36 4.67
N ALA A 72 -13.28 8.26 5.37
CA ALA A 72 -13.84 7.07 4.74
C ALA A 72 -15.32 7.30 4.49
N VAL A 73 -15.76 7.22 3.23
CA VAL A 73 -17.19 7.18 2.90
C VAL A 73 -17.62 5.72 2.97
N ASP A 74 -17.83 5.22 4.20
CA ASP A 74 -18.57 3.98 4.32
C ASP A 74 -20.02 4.30 3.96
N GLY A 75 -20.61 3.50 3.06
CA GLY A 75 -21.96 3.68 2.50
C GLY A 75 -23.12 3.64 3.50
N LYS A 76 -22.87 3.92 4.78
CA LYS A 76 -23.82 4.07 5.88
C LYS A 76 -23.79 5.46 6.56
N GLY A 77 -23.24 6.48 5.90
CA GLY A 77 -23.44 7.88 6.30
C GLY A 77 -22.76 8.30 7.61
N SER A 78 -21.84 7.49 8.16
CA SER A 78 -20.94 7.91 9.23
C SER A 78 -19.56 8.13 8.61
N SER A 79 -19.15 9.40 8.55
CA SER A 79 -17.83 9.80 8.06
C SER A 79 -16.82 9.64 9.19
N ASP A 80 -16.27 8.44 9.35
CA ASP A 80 -15.17 8.23 10.29
C ASP A 80 -13.91 8.93 9.76
N GLU A 81 -13.48 9.96 10.50
CA GLU A 81 -12.22 10.66 10.24
C GLU A 81 -11.04 9.83 10.74
N VAL A 82 -10.19 9.39 9.82
CA VAL A 82 -8.96 8.66 10.17
C VAL A 82 -7.77 9.62 10.10
N LEU A 83 -7.11 9.87 11.23
CA LEU A 83 -5.85 10.62 11.28
C LEU A 83 -4.76 9.84 10.50
N ARG A 84 -4.02 10.53 9.63
CA ARG A 84 -3.00 9.88 8.76
C ARG A 84 -1.58 10.37 9.00
N GLY A 85 -1.39 11.65 9.31
CA GLY A 85 -0.08 12.23 9.65
C GLY A 85 1.05 11.88 8.68
N ARG A 86 0.76 11.73 7.38
CA ARG A 86 1.71 11.23 6.38
C ARG A 86 1.96 12.27 5.28
N LEU A 87 3.10 12.20 4.62
CA LEU A 87 3.34 13.00 3.42
C LEU A 87 2.37 12.60 2.29
N PRO A 88 1.98 13.53 1.41
CA PRO A 88 1.28 13.19 0.18
C PRO A 88 2.13 12.23 -0.65
N GLY A 89 1.52 11.14 -1.09
CA GLY A 89 2.22 10.13 -1.86
C GLY A 89 1.26 9.13 -2.47
N SER A 90 1.75 8.47 -3.52
CA SER A 90 1.09 7.37 -4.19
C SER A 90 2.04 6.19 -4.28
N LYS A 91 1.48 4.99 -4.43
CA LYS A 91 2.30 3.87 -4.88
C LYS A 91 2.80 4.17 -6.29
N ARG A 92 4.03 3.73 -6.56
CA ARG A 92 4.66 3.80 -7.86
C ARG A 92 3.90 2.90 -8.84
N ARG A 93 3.67 3.37 -10.06
CA ARG A 93 3.02 2.57 -11.11
C ARG A 93 4.00 1.56 -11.73
N PRO A 94 3.52 0.48 -12.38
CA PRO A 94 4.39 -0.51 -13.03
C PRO A 94 5.37 0.09 -14.03
N ASP A 95 4.92 1.11 -14.76
CA ASP A 95 5.67 1.79 -15.80
C ASP A 95 6.73 2.75 -15.24
N GLU A 96 6.61 3.18 -13.99
CA GLU A 96 7.53 4.10 -13.30
C GLU A 96 8.73 3.34 -12.67
N ASN A 97 9.38 2.46 -13.42
CA ASN A 97 10.52 1.67 -12.94
C ASN A 97 11.85 2.10 -13.56
N GLN A 98 12.96 1.76 -12.89
CA GLN A 98 14.32 2.16 -13.28
C GLN A 98 14.82 1.61 -14.64
N PHE A 99 14.05 0.72 -15.27
CA PHE A 99 14.37 0.11 -16.57
C PHE A 99 13.56 0.72 -17.72
N ASN A 100 12.53 1.51 -17.41
CA ASN A 100 11.74 2.28 -18.36
C ASN A 100 12.22 3.74 -18.30
N ALA A 101 13.43 3.99 -18.82
CA ALA A 101 13.99 5.33 -18.97
C ALA A 101 13.46 6.02 -20.23
#